data_AF-A0A7U2RA82-F1
#
_entry.id   AF-A0A7U2RA82-F1
#
_cell.length_a   1.000
_cell.length_b   1.000
_cell.length_c   1.000
_cell.angle_alpha   90.00
_cell.angle_beta   90.00
_cell.angle_gamma   90.00
#
_symmetry.space_group_name_H-M   'P 1'
#
loop_
_entity.id
_entity.type
_entity.pdbx_description
1 polymer ?
#
loop_
_entity_poly.entity_id
_entity_poly.type
_entity_poly.pdbx_seq_one_letter_code
_entity_poly.pdbx_strand_id
1 'polypeptide(L)'
;MFEEHSSSFKSPYLFNGKELDRETNLTNFGARYLDMKTSLWLNVDPLAEKYPGVSSYVFCLNNPLIYVDPDGKEIILTGTVAERNTILSSLRKLTNDKLVINSSGVVSISRIGGENTGKRLSSGSSLIRELNKKGTNEKSVTISIGTPGSGNSESDINSTNAINGVGSNTTVNFDITSSPTILTENSVTGNVSGQSRPNEIGLGHELVHAVRSMKGEAVDYSTTDTHTYKDATGTSTTQTKPLEELQTSGLKPSRVPFNENKLRIEQGLDKRGAY
;
A
#
# COMPACT_ATOMS: atom_id res chain seq x y z
N MET A 1 24.33 -46.43 25.14
CA MET A 1 24.85 -45.05 25.19
C MET A 1 24.43 -44.44 23.86
N PHE A 2 23.46 -43.52 23.86
CA PHE A 2 22.99 -42.87 22.63
C PHE A 2 23.82 -41.61 22.42
N GLU A 3 24.43 -41.46 21.24
CA GLU A 3 25.06 -40.21 20.81
C GLU A 3 23.97 -39.25 20.30
N GLU A 4 23.84 -38.09 20.94
CA GLU A 4 23.07 -36.97 20.41
C GLU A 4 23.95 -36.16 19.46
N HIS A 5 23.63 -36.19 18.16
CA HIS A 5 24.12 -35.18 17.23
C HIS A 5 23.20 -33.96 17.29
N SER A 6 23.63 -32.91 17.99
CA SER A 6 23.07 -31.56 17.82
C SER A 6 23.43 -31.04 16.43
N SER A 7 22.53 -31.19 15.46
CA SER A 7 22.65 -30.49 14.18
C SER A 7 22.25 -29.03 14.37
N SER A 8 23.20 -28.19 14.79
CA SER A 8 23.03 -26.74 14.76
C SER A 8 22.98 -26.25 13.32
N PHE A 9 21.77 -26.07 12.77
CA PHE A 9 21.59 -25.35 11.51
C PHE A 9 22.11 -23.91 11.65
N LYS A 10 23.27 -23.61 11.07
CA LYS A 10 23.82 -22.24 11.03
C LYS A 10 23.32 -21.54 9.77
N SER A 11 22.27 -20.73 9.91
CA SER A 11 21.81 -19.81 8.87
C SER A 11 22.94 -18.84 8.48
N PRO A 12 23.18 -18.57 7.18
CA PRO A 12 24.07 -17.49 6.75
C PRO A 12 23.45 -16.11 7.00
N TYR A 13 22.13 -16.02 7.18
CA TYR A 13 21.43 -14.78 7.49
C TYR A 13 21.34 -14.57 9.01
N LEU A 14 21.91 -13.45 9.49
CA LEU A 14 22.02 -13.13 10.92
C LEU A 14 21.42 -11.74 11.21
N PHE A 15 22.25 -10.77 11.57
CA PHE A 15 21.82 -9.44 11.99
C PHE A 15 20.96 -8.74 10.92
N ASN A 16 19.79 -8.21 11.33
CA ASN A 16 18.78 -7.62 10.44
C ASN A 16 18.38 -8.51 9.24
N GLY A 17 18.50 -9.84 9.37
CA GLY A 17 18.21 -10.78 8.29
C GLY A 17 19.16 -10.68 7.10
N LYS A 18 20.32 -10.03 7.28
CA LYS A 18 21.35 -9.87 6.26
C LYS A 18 22.37 -11.00 6.31
N GLU A 19 22.93 -11.31 5.16
CA GLU A 19 23.90 -12.39 5.00
C GLU A 19 25.23 -12.02 5.66
N LEU A 20 25.75 -12.90 6.51
CA LEU A 20 27.11 -12.84 7.02
C LEU A 20 28.02 -13.58 6.05
N ASP A 21 28.93 -12.85 5.42
CA ASP A 21 30.05 -13.44 4.70
C ASP A 21 31.00 -14.11 5.70
N ARG A 22 31.15 -15.44 5.58
CA ARG A 22 31.94 -16.25 6.50
C ARG A 22 33.46 -16.12 6.28
N GLU A 23 33.89 -15.70 5.09
CA GLU A 23 35.31 -15.53 4.79
C GLU A 23 35.85 -14.24 5.44
N THR A 24 35.04 -13.18 5.41
CA THR A 24 35.43 -11.86 5.91
C THR A 24 34.85 -11.52 7.29
N ASN A 25 33.86 -12.27 7.78
CA ASN A 25 33.04 -11.95 8.96
C ASN A 25 32.31 -10.60 8.86
N LEU A 26 32.01 -10.15 7.64
CA LEU A 26 31.28 -8.91 7.38
C LEU A 26 29.83 -9.21 7.03
N THR A 27 28.90 -8.37 7.50
CA THR A 27 27.49 -8.49 7.15
C THR A 27 27.21 -7.70 5.88
N ASN A 28 26.68 -8.36 4.86
CA ASN A 28 26.36 -7.75 3.57
C ASN A 28 24.97 -7.11 3.59
N PHE A 29 24.91 -5.78 3.49
CA PHE A 29 23.65 -5.03 3.37
C PHE A 29 23.29 -4.65 1.93
N GLY A 30 24.00 -5.19 0.94
CA GLY A 30 23.80 -4.92 -0.49
C GLY A 30 24.64 -3.74 -0.97
N ALA A 31 24.37 -2.54 -0.44
CA ALA A 31 25.13 -1.34 -0.82
C ALA A 31 26.48 -1.23 -0.10
N ARG A 32 26.57 -1.77 1.13
CA ARG A 32 27.75 -1.66 1.98
C ARG A 32 27.96 -2.93 2.82
N TYR A 33 29.20 -3.19 3.21
CA TYR A 33 29.55 -4.20 4.20
C TYR A 33 29.66 -3.56 5.59
N LEU A 34 29.02 -4.18 6.58
CA LEU A 34 29.07 -3.81 7.99
C LEU A 34 30.01 -4.76 8.74
N ASP A 35 31.02 -4.21 9.39
CA ASP A 35 31.75 -4.92 10.43
C ASP A 35 31.00 -4.80 11.75
N MET A 36 30.39 -5.90 12.18
CA MET A 36 29.63 -5.93 13.44
C MET A 36 30.50 -5.78 14.69
N LYS A 37 31.78 -6.14 14.64
CA LYS A 37 32.67 -6.05 15.82
C LYS A 37 33.00 -4.60 16.14
N THR A 38 33.25 -3.81 15.10
CA THR A 38 33.59 -2.38 15.22
C THR A 38 32.37 -1.47 15.05
N SER A 39 31.24 -2.01 14.57
CA SER A 39 30.04 -1.25 14.21
C SER A 39 30.32 -0.20 13.12
N LEU A 40 31.26 -0.49 12.21
CA LEU A 40 31.67 0.40 11.13
C LEU A 40 31.26 -0.13 9.76
N TRP A 41 30.87 0.79 8.88
CA TRP A 41 30.70 0.50 7.46
C TRP A 41 32.05 0.62 6.77
N LEU A 42 32.40 -0.37 5.94
CA LEU A 42 33.71 -0.40 5.27
C LEU A 42 33.70 0.28 3.90
N ASN A 43 32.52 0.48 3.32
CA ASN A 43 32.34 1.13 2.03
C ASN A 43 31.79 2.55 2.19
N VAL A 44 32.25 3.45 1.31
CA VAL A 44 31.72 4.81 1.15
C VAL A 44 30.23 4.71 0.78
N ASP A 45 29.38 5.49 1.44
CA ASP A 45 27.97 5.61 1.10
C ASP A 45 27.81 6.08 -0.37
N PRO A 46 27.06 5.35 -1.22
CA PRO A 46 26.83 5.75 -2.61
C PRO A 46 26.22 7.15 -2.78
N LEU A 47 25.57 7.69 -1.73
CA LEU A 47 24.99 9.03 -1.70
C LEU A 47 25.86 10.04 -0.94
N ALA A 48 27.12 9.72 -0.62
CA ALA A 48 28.02 10.60 0.13
C ALA A 48 28.14 12.01 -0.49
N GLU A 49 28.14 12.11 -1.83
CA GLU A 49 28.22 13.39 -2.55
C GLU A 49 27.03 14.33 -2.25
N LYS A 50 25.88 13.78 -1.88
CA LYS A 50 24.67 14.56 -1.54
C LYS A 50 24.76 15.23 -0.17
N TYR A 51 25.67 14.76 0.70
CA TYR A 51 25.80 15.21 2.09
C TYR A 51 27.21 15.73 2.38
N PRO A 52 27.64 16.84 1.75
CA PRO A 52 28.94 17.44 2.03
C PRO A 52 29.03 17.84 3.51
N GLY A 53 30.08 17.37 4.19
CA GLY A 53 30.30 17.62 5.63
C GLY A 53 29.81 16.50 6.56
N VAL A 54 29.21 15.44 6.02
CA VAL A 54 28.89 14.21 6.75
C VAL A 54 29.92 13.14 6.39
N SER A 55 30.41 12.38 7.37
CA SER A 55 31.32 11.26 7.08
C SER A 55 30.60 10.22 6.21
N SER A 56 31.24 9.81 5.12
CA SER A 56 30.70 8.83 4.16
C SER A 56 30.52 7.42 4.73
N TYR A 57 30.93 7.19 5.97
CA TYR A 57 30.85 5.91 6.67
C TYR A 57 29.77 5.88 7.77
N VAL A 58 28.95 6.94 7.90
CA VAL A 58 27.88 6.97 8.90
C VAL A 58 26.59 6.30 8.41
N PHE A 59 25.85 5.73 9.36
CA PHE A 59 24.49 5.24 9.17
C PHE A 59 23.49 6.26 9.67
N CYS A 60 22.43 6.55 8.92
CA CYS A 60 21.35 7.47 9.33
C CYS A 60 21.85 8.82 9.86
N LEU A 61 22.88 9.43 9.25
CA LEU A 61 23.52 10.66 9.73
C LEU A 61 23.95 10.61 11.22
N ASN A 62 24.28 9.40 11.71
CA ASN A 62 24.59 9.11 13.12
C ASN A 62 23.44 9.36 14.12
N ASN A 63 22.20 9.45 13.63
CA ASN A 63 21.01 9.58 14.46
C ASN A 63 19.88 8.66 13.95
N PRO A 64 19.99 7.34 14.16
CA PRO A 64 19.01 6.35 13.71
C PRO A 64 17.66 6.42 14.46
N LEU A 65 17.53 7.27 15.47
CA LEU A 65 16.26 7.57 16.15
C LEU A 65 15.41 8.58 15.37
N ILE A 66 16.05 9.51 14.64
CA ILE A 66 15.38 10.58 13.90
C ILE A 66 15.42 10.33 12.39
N TYR A 67 16.55 9.86 11.88
CA TYR A 67 16.73 9.59 10.46
C TYR A 67 16.61 8.09 10.22
N VAL A 68 15.60 7.72 9.45
CA VAL A 68 15.36 6.36 8.98
C VAL A 68 15.76 6.35 7.51
N ASP A 69 16.62 5.41 7.10
CA ASP A 69 16.91 5.15 5.68
C ASP A 69 15.59 4.71 5.00
N PRO A 70 15.00 5.51 4.09
CA PRO A 70 13.64 5.29 3.63
C PRO A 70 13.61 4.25 2.49
N ASP A 71 13.70 2.97 2.86
CA ASP A 71 13.61 1.84 1.91
C ASP A 71 12.25 1.11 2.03
N GLY A 72 11.25 1.79 2.59
CA GLY A 72 9.95 1.24 2.96
C GLY A 72 8.80 1.60 2.02
N LYS A 73 7.65 0.96 2.20
CA LYS A 73 6.42 1.40 1.54
C LYS A 73 6.05 2.79 2.06
N GLU A 74 5.77 3.69 1.13
CA GLU A 74 5.41 5.07 1.44
C GLU A 74 4.18 5.51 0.67
N ILE A 75 3.34 6.27 1.37
CA ILE A 75 2.33 7.11 0.74
C ILE A 75 2.94 8.50 0.60
N ILE A 76 3.14 8.94 -0.63
CA ILE A 76 3.73 10.24 -0.96
C ILE A 76 2.63 11.13 -1.53
N LEU A 77 2.34 12.25 -0.88
CA LEU A 77 1.35 13.23 -1.33
C LEU A 77 2.05 14.37 -2.05
N THR A 78 1.68 14.62 -3.30
CA THR A 78 2.25 15.69 -4.13
C THR A 78 1.28 16.87 -4.28
N GLY A 79 1.73 17.93 -4.96
CA GLY A 79 0.98 19.18 -5.07
C GLY A 79 1.27 20.16 -3.93
N THR A 80 0.42 21.18 -3.83
CA THR A 80 0.44 22.25 -2.83
C THR A 80 0.12 21.72 -1.43
N VAL A 81 0.45 22.51 -0.39
CA VAL A 81 0.11 22.16 1.00
C VAL A 81 -1.39 21.96 1.19
N ALA A 82 -2.22 22.78 0.52
CA ALA A 82 -3.68 22.65 0.60
C ALA A 82 -4.16 21.33 -0.02
N GLU A 83 -3.66 20.96 -1.18
CA GLU A 83 -3.99 19.70 -1.85
C GLU A 83 -3.57 18.48 -1.02
N ARG A 84 -2.34 18.49 -0.50
CA ARG A 84 -1.85 17.42 0.39
C ARG A 84 -2.71 17.27 1.65
N ASN A 85 -3.14 18.38 2.25
CA ASN A 85 -4.04 18.34 3.41
C ASN A 85 -5.42 17.77 3.06
N THR A 86 -5.94 18.07 1.87
CA THR A 86 -7.20 17.49 1.37
C THR A 86 -7.08 15.97 1.18
N ILE A 87 -6.00 15.50 0.53
CA ILE A 87 -5.76 14.06 0.38
C ILE A 87 -5.60 13.39 1.75
N LEU A 88 -4.82 13.98 2.66
CA LEU A 88 -4.60 13.46 4.01
C LEU A 88 -5.92 13.38 4.79
N SER A 89 -6.83 14.34 4.62
CA SER A 89 -8.18 14.29 5.21
C SER A 89 -8.97 13.08 4.72
N SER A 90 -8.98 12.80 3.41
CA SER A 90 -9.62 11.61 2.84
C SER A 90 -8.99 10.30 3.34
N LEU A 91 -7.65 10.23 3.42
CA LEU A 91 -6.97 9.06 3.99
C LEU A 91 -7.35 8.83 5.46
N ARG A 92 -7.46 9.89 6.26
CA ARG A 92 -7.87 9.81 7.67
C ARG A 92 -9.30 9.29 7.83
N LYS A 93 -10.20 9.47 6.85
CA LYS A 93 -11.54 8.87 6.91
C LYS A 93 -11.53 7.34 6.77
N LEU A 94 -10.48 6.77 6.18
CA LEU A 94 -10.36 5.33 5.94
C LEU A 94 -9.73 4.56 7.10
N THR A 95 -9.15 5.23 8.10
CA THR A 95 -8.38 4.55 9.16
C THR A 95 -8.74 5.04 10.55
N ASN A 96 -8.60 4.19 11.55
CA ASN A 96 -8.64 4.59 12.96
C ASN A 96 -7.27 5.11 13.46
N ASP A 97 -6.22 5.03 12.64
CA ASP A 97 -4.87 5.48 13.00
C ASP A 97 -4.66 6.98 12.77
N LYS A 98 -3.81 7.58 13.60
CA LYS A 98 -3.47 9.00 13.47
C LYS A 98 -2.37 9.22 12.44
N LEU A 99 -2.77 9.70 11.26
CA LEU A 99 -1.84 10.03 10.17
C LEU A 99 -1.28 11.44 10.30
N VAL A 100 0.03 11.58 10.05
CA VAL A 100 0.74 12.86 9.92
C VAL A 100 1.48 12.90 8.58
N ILE A 101 1.83 14.08 8.11
CA ILE A 101 2.58 14.29 6.86
C ILE A 101 3.80 15.16 7.16
N ASN A 102 4.95 14.83 6.56
CA ASN A 102 6.15 15.68 6.65
C ASN A 102 6.20 16.71 5.52
N SER A 103 7.22 17.58 5.55
CA SER A 103 7.42 18.65 4.54
C SER A 103 7.60 18.10 3.11
N SER A 104 8.15 16.91 2.97
CA SER A 104 8.35 16.23 1.69
C SER A 104 7.09 15.54 1.14
N GLY A 105 5.99 15.55 1.91
CA GLY A 105 4.72 14.94 1.49
C GLY A 105 4.56 13.48 1.91
N VAL A 106 5.53 12.90 2.60
CA VAL A 106 5.46 11.49 3.06
C VAL A 106 4.52 11.40 4.26
N VAL A 107 3.55 10.50 4.17
CA VAL A 107 2.62 10.20 5.26
C VAL A 107 3.27 9.23 6.24
N SER A 108 2.95 9.35 7.53
CA SER A 108 3.39 8.42 8.57
C SER A 108 2.29 8.23 9.61
N ILE A 109 2.27 7.05 10.23
CA ILE A 109 1.35 6.73 11.32
C ILE A 109 1.99 7.18 12.64
N SER A 110 1.50 8.30 13.19
CA SER A 110 1.99 8.84 14.46
C SER A 110 1.46 8.11 15.69
N ARG A 111 0.28 7.49 15.58
CA ARG A 111 -0.34 6.71 16.64
C ARG A 111 -1.26 5.65 16.03
N ILE A 112 -1.18 4.44 16.55
CA ILE A 112 -2.13 3.37 16.24
C ILE A 112 -3.43 3.64 17.00
N GLY A 113 -4.55 3.69 16.27
CA GLY A 113 -5.87 3.94 16.83
C GLY A 113 -6.12 5.35 17.34
N GLY A 114 -7.35 5.53 17.85
CA GLY A 114 -7.81 6.76 18.50
C GLY A 114 -8.39 7.82 17.58
N GLU A 115 -8.39 7.61 16.26
CA GLU A 115 -9.19 8.37 15.29
C GLU A 115 -10.49 7.60 14.95
N ASN A 116 -11.53 8.33 14.53
CA ASN A 116 -12.81 7.75 14.12
C ASN A 116 -13.39 6.73 15.13
N THR A 117 -13.29 7.00 16.43
CA THR A 117 -13.59 6.02 17.51
C THR A 117 -15.01 5.46 17.51
N GLY A 118 -15.95 6.14 16.84
CA GLY A 118 -17.32 5.64 16.61
C GLY A 118 -17.45 4.60 15.49
N LYS A 119 -16.36 4.28 14.76
CA LYS A 119 -16.33 3.32 13.65
C LYS A 119 -15.20 2.31 13.86
N ARG A 120 -15.43 1.07 13.41
CA ARG A 120 -14.41 0.01 13.38
C ARG A 120 -13.85 -0.12 11.97
N LEU A 121 -12.81 0.65 11.65
CA LEU A 121 -12.18 0.74 10.33
C LEU A 121 -11.00 -0.23 10.21
N SER A 122 -11.22 -1.53 10.44
CA SER A 122 -10.14 -2.53 10.55
C SER A 122 -9.40 -2.74 9.23
N SER A 123 -10.14 -2.91 8.14
CA SER A 123 -9.65 -3.15 6.78
C SER A 123 -8.99 -1.90 6.22
N GLY A 124 -9.61 -0.73 6.42
CA GLY A 124 -9.01 0.53 6.00
C GLY A 124 -7.74 0.88 6.80
N SER A 125 -7.71 0.63 8.11
CA SER A 125 -6.48 0.79 8.90
C SER A 125 -5.37 -0.17 8.44
N SER A 126 -5.70 -1.44 8.20
CA SER A 126 -4.73 -2.41 7.68
C SER A 126 -4.23 -2.07 6.26
N LEU A 127 -5.09 -1.53 5.40
CA LEU A 127 -4.70 -1.05 4.06
C LEU A 127 -3.67 0.09 4.18
N ILE A 128 -3.94 1.08 5.02
CA ILE A 128 -3.04 2.23 5.22
C ILE A 128 -1.71 1.80 5.86
N ARG A 129 -1.76 0.85 6.82
CA ARG A 129 -0.54 0.26 7.40
C ARG A 129 0.27 -0.54 6.39
N GLU A 130 -0.38 -1.30 5.52
CA GLU A 130 0.30 -2.03 4.45
C GLU A 130 1.05 -1.05 3.54
N LEU A 131 0.43 0.07 3.16
CA LEU A 131 1.06 1.10 2.32
C LEU A 131 2.14 1.93 3.04
N ASN A 132 2.23 1.86 4.36
CA ASN A 132 3.25 2.56 5.17
C ASN A 132 4.29 1.61 5.79
N LYS A 133 4.24 0.32 5.45
CA LYS A 133 5.10 -0.70 6.05
C LYS A 133 6.55 -0.45 5.64
N LYS A 134 7.43 -0.26 6.62
CA LYS A 134 8.87 -0.12 6.37
C LYS A 134 9.51 -1.49 6.07
N GLY A 135 10.46 -1.49 5.16
CA GLY A 135 11.08 -2.69 4.60
C GLY A 135 12.34 -2.32 3.81
N THR A 136 12.81 -3.21 2.94
CA THR A 136 13.89 -2.93 1.97
C THR A 136 13.38 -3.25 0.57
N ASN A 137 13.69 -2.42 -0.43
CA ASN A 137 13.20 -2.54 -1.82
C ASN A 137 11.67 -2.46 -1.96
N GLU A 138 11.01 -1.84 -0.99
CA GLU A 138 9.58 -1.67 -1.02
C GLU A 138 9.15 -0.65 -2.09
N LYS A 139 7.92 -0.79 -2.56
CA LYS A 139 7.32 0.12 -3.55
C LYS A 139 6.59 1.25 -2.84
N SER A 140 6.42 2.38 -3.51
CA SER A 140 5.68 3.54 -3.01
C SER A 140 4.45 3.83 -3.86
N VAL A 141 3.45 4.44 -3.24
CA VAL A 141 2.29 5.03 -3.92
C VAL A 141 2.38 6.55 -3.84
N THR A 142 2.31 7.20 -4.99
CA THR A 142 2.28 8.67 -5.09
C THR A 142 0.86 9.14 -5.39
N ILE A 143 0.27 9.96 -4.53
CA ILE A 143 -1.09 10.46 -4.68
C ILE A 143 -1.07 11.95 -5.00
N SER A 144 -1.82 12.35 -6.02
CA SER A 144 -1.97 13.74 -6.46
C SER A 144 -3.45 14.09 -6.64
N ILE A 145 -3.78 15.38 -6.55
CA ILE A 145 -5.13 15.85 -6.87
C ILE A 145 -5.31 15.88 -8.39
N GLY A 146 -6.35 15.19 -8.86
CA GLY A 146 -6.75 15.17 -10.26
C GLY A 146 -7.56 16.40 -10.64
N THR A 147 -7.71 16.61 -11.95
CA THR A 147 -8.59 17.66 -12.46
C THR A 147 -10.06 17.31 -12.18
N PRO A 148 -10.92 18.29 -11.86
CA PRO A 148 -12.34 18.01 -11.64
C PRO A 148 -12.98 17.30 -12.84
N GLY A 149 -13.61 16.16 -12.60
CA GLY A 149 -14.21 15.31 -13.62
C GLY A 149 -13.27 14.26 -14.22
N SER A 150 -11.99 14.21 -13.83
CA SER A 150 -11.08 13.13 -14.28
C SER A 150 -11.46 11.77 -13.71
N GLY A 151 -12.22 11.75 -12.62
CA GLY A 151 -12.40 10.53 -11.84
C GLY A 151 -11.13 10.15 -11.07
N ASN A 152 -11.23 9.04 -10.35
CA ASN A 152 -10.09 8.45 -9.65
C ASN A 152 -9.50 7.34 -10.49
N SER A 153 -8.17 7.23 -10.48
CA SER A 153 -7.46 6.17 -11.20
C SER A 153 -6.11 5.89 -10.56
N GLU A 154 -5.65 4.66 -10.72
CA GLU A 154 -4.31 4.21 -10.40
C GLU A 154 -3.50 3.94 -11.69
N SER A 155 -2.18 4.06 -11.63
CA SER A 155 -1.29 3.72 -12.74
C SER A 155 0.07 3.19 -12.26
N ASP A 156 0.50 2.11 -12.90
CA ASP A 156 1.80 1.49 -12.65
C ASP A 156 2.95 2.26 -13.32
N ILE A 157 4.07 2.42 -12.62
CA ILE A 157 5.32 2.89 -13.25
C ILE A 157 5.93 1.79 -14.15
N ASN A 158 5.71 0.53 -13.81
CA ASN A 158 6.12 -0.65 -14.56
C ASN A 158 5.02 -1.72 -14.49
N SER A 159 4.20 -1.80 -15.54
CA SER A 159 3.05 -2.71 -15.62
C SER A 159 3.45 -4.19 -15.68
N THR A 160 4.60 -4.51 -16.32
CA THR A 160 5.13 -5.88 -16.33
C THR A 160 5.40 -6.39 -14.92
N ASN A 161 6.01 -5.54 -14.07
CA ASN A 161 6.29 -5.91 -12.69
C ASN A 161 5.05 -5.92 -11.79
N ALA A 162 4.01 -5.14 -12.14
CA ALA A 162 2.76 -5.10 -11.41
C ALA A 162 1.97 -6.42 -11.47
N ILE A 163 2.22 -7.27 -12.46
CA ILE A 163 1.48 -8.53 -12.69
C ILE A 163 2.33 -9.81 -12.54
N ASN A 164 3.63 -9.70 -12.27
CA ASN A 164 4.57 -10.85 -12.28
C ASN A 164 5.18 -11.21 -10.91
N GLY A 165 4.67 -10.63 -9.82
CA GLY A 165 5.16 -10.84 -8.45
C GLY A 165 6.36 -9.98 -8.03
N VAL A 166 6.93 -9.14 -8.90
CA VAL A 166 8.05 -8.24 -8.55
C VAL A 166 7.55 -6.95 -7.88
N GLY A 167 6.41 -6.45 -8.33
CA GLY A 167 5.80 -5.22 -7.83
C GLY A 167 6.28 -3.94 -8.49
N SER A 168 5.42 -2.94 -8.49
CA SER A 168 5.62 -1.65 -9.14
C SER A 168 5.38 -0.47 -8.20
N ASN A 169 6.09 0.64 -8.40
CA ASN A 169 5.65 1.91 -7.84
C ASN A 169 4.38 2.34 -8.57
N THR A 170 3.54 3.09 -7.87
CA THR A 170 2.22 3.45 -8.39
C THR A 170 1.94 4.93 -8.24
N THR A 171 1.11 5.45 -9.12
CA THR A 171 0.55 6.80 -9.01
C THR A 171 -0.96 6.72 -8.90
N VAL A 172 -1.55 7.54 -8.04
CA VAL A 172 -2.99 7.67 -7.88
C VAL A 172 -3.38 9.11 -8.20
N ASN A 173 -4.25 9.25 -9.18
CA ASN A 173 -4.96 10.47 -9.48
C ASN A 173 -6.24 10.50 -8.65
N PHE A 174 -6.35 11.44 -7.72
CA PHE A 174 -7.51 11.58 -6.83
C PHE A 174 -8.32 12.83 -7.17
N ASP A 175 -9.45 12.64 -7.85
CA ASP A 175 -10.43 13.68 -8.11
C ASP A 175 -11.36 13.84 -6.91
N ILE A 176 -11.10 14.88 -6.11
CA ILE A 176 -11.89 15.22 -4.92
C ILE A 176 -13.33 15.63 -5.24
N THR A 177 -13.70 15.81 -6.51
CA THR A 177 -15.06 16.11 -6.94
C THR A 177 -15.80 14.88 -7.47
N SER A 178 -15.11 13.74 -7.63
CA SER A 178 -15.66 12.53 -8.22
C SER A 178 -16.59 11.78 -7.26
N SER A 179 -17.89 11.94 -7.44
CA SER A 179 -18.94 11.20 -6.71
C SER A 179 -19.85 10.39 -7.67
N PRO A 180 -19.29 9.44 -8.44
CA PRO A 180 -20.05 8.72 -9.47
C PRO A 180 -21.13 7.83 -8.86
N THR A 181 -22.18 7.58 -9.63
CA THR A 181 -23.17 6.55 -9.31
C THR A 181 -22.58 5.18 -9.64
N ILE A 182 -22.55 4.28 -8.65
CA ILE A 182 -22.12 2.90 -8.82
C ILE A 182 -23.23 1.93 -8.43
N LEU A 183 -23.14 0.69 -8.90
CA LEU A 183 -24.13 -0.34 -8.65
C LEU A 183 -23.89 -1.07 -7.32
N THR A 184 -24.78 -0.84 -6.35
CA THR A 184 -24.69 -1.38 -4.98
C THR A 184 -25.83 -2.33 -4.67
N GLU A 185 -25.53 -3.38 -3.92
CA GLU A 185 -26.47 -4.39 -3.45
C GLU A 185 -27.16 -3.92 -2.17
N ASN A 186 -28.48 -3.74 -2.24
CA ASN A 186 -29.28 -3.44 -1.06
C ASN A 186 -29.22 -4.60 -0.06
N SER A 187 -28.81 -4.33 1.18
CA SER A 187 -28.62 -5.35 2.21
C SER A 187 -29.88 -6.12 2.63
N VAL A 188 -31.08 -5.61 2.31
CA VAL A 188 -32.37 -6.25 2.64
C VAL A 188 -32.90 -7.07 1.46
N THR A 189 -32.94 -6.50 0.27
CA THR A 189 -33.56 -7.15 -0.91
C THR A 189 -32.56 -8.00 -1.70
N GLY A 190 -31.27 -7.71 -1.61
CA GLY A 190 -30.23 -8.28 -2.45
C GLY A 190 -30.26 -7.76 -3.90
N ASN A 191 -31.12 -6.78 -4.21
CA ASN A 191 -31.20 -6.16 -5.53
C ASN A 191 -30.14 -5.07 -5.67
N VAL A 192 -29.60 -4.95 -6.88
CA VAL A 192 -28.53 -4.01 -7.22
C VAL A 192 -29.12 -2.79 -7.93
N SER A 193 -28.77 -1.61 -7.44
CA SER A 193 -29.20 -0.34 -8.01
C SER A 193 -28.14 0.75 -7.84
N GLY A 194 -28.30 1.87 -8.53
CA GLY A 194 -27.34 2.96 -8.51
C GLY A 194 -27.37 3.74 -7.18
N GLN A 195 -26.21 3.90 -6.55
CA GLN A 195 -26.00 4.81 -5.42
C GLN A 195 -24.74 5.64 -5.63
N SER A 196 -24.71 6.87 -5.11
CA SER A 196 -23.53 7.72 -5.16
C SER A 196 -22.41 7.14 -4.31
N ARG A 197 -21.18 7.13 -4.85
CA ARG A 197 -19.97 6.69 -4.14
C ARG A 197 -19.31 7.87 -3.42
N PRO A 198 -19.11 7.80 -2.08
CA PRO A 198 -18.31 8.80 -1.37
C PRO A 198 -16.85 8.82 -1.83
N ASN A 199 -16.25 10.00 -1.85
CA ASN A 199 -14.94 10.20 -2.48
C ASN A 199 -13.82 9.42 -1.78
N GLU A 200 -13.87 9.29 -0.44
CA GLU A 200 -12.92 8.45 0.29
C GLU A 200 -13.00 6.95 -0.10
N ILE A 201 -14.17 6.44 -0.46
CA ILE A 201 -14.30 5.06 -0.96
C ILE A 201 -13.67 4.96 -2.35
N GLY A 202 -13.83 5.99 -3.18
CA GLY A 202 -13.14 6.09 -4.46
C GLY A 202 -11.62 6.09 -4.29
N LEU A 203 -11.07 6.89 -3.37
CA LEU A 203 -9.64 6.84 -3.06
C LEU A 203 -9.21 5.46 -2.56
N GLY A 204 -9.98 4.87 -1.64
CA GLY A 204 -9.72 3.54 -1.11
C GLY A 204 -9.70 2.46 -2.19
N HIS A 205 -10.54 2.57 -3.22
CA HIS A 205 -10.55 1.69 -4.39
C HIS A 205 -9.20 1.75 -5.13
N GLU A 206 -8.72 2.94 -5.48
CA GLU A 206 -7.42 3.11 -6.15
C GLU A 206 -6.25 2.64 -5.28
N LEU A 207 -6.34 2.81 -3.95
CA LEU A 207 -5.32 2.30 -3.03
C LEU A 207 -5.27 0.77 -2.98
N VAL A 208 -6.40 0.08 -3.22
CA VAL A 208 -6.41 -1.38 -3.33
C VAL A 208 -5.71 -1.80 -4.63
N HIS A 209 -5.97 -1.16 -5.76
CA HIS A 209 -5.17 -1.37 -6.98
C HIS A 209 -3.69 -1.15 -6.71
N ALA A 210 -3.33 -0.02 -6.08
CA ALA A 210 -1.95 0.32 -5.76
C ALA A 210 -1.27 -0.80 -4.94
N VAL A 211 -1.90 -1.33 -3.90
CA VAL A 211 -1.32 -2.45 -3.11
C VAL A 211 -1.09 -3.69 -3.96
N ARG A 212 -2.00 -4.01 -4.87
CA ARG A 212 -1.87 -5.19 -5.75
C ARG A 212 -0.71 -5.01 -6.71
N SER A 213 -0.65 -3.88 -7.38
CA SER A 213 0.47 -3.50 -8.25
C SER A 213 1.81 -3.47 -7.53
N MET A 214 1.86 -2.91 -6.31
CA MET A 214 3.06 -2.90 -5.46
C MET A 214 3.53 -4.29 -5.03
N LYS A 215 2.63 -5.28 -5.01
CA LYS A 215 2.95 -6.69 -4.71
C LYS A 215 3.20 -7.53 -5.95
N GLY A 216 3.00 -6.99 -7.14
CA GLY A 216 3.07 -7.77 -8.37
C GLY A 216 1.87 -8.72 -8.54
N GLU A 217 0.74 -8.41 -7.90
CA GLU A 217 -0.49 -9.20 -7.87
C GLU A 217 -1.67 -8.52 -8.60
N ALA A 218 -1.40 -7.44 -9.35
CA ALA A 218 -2.38 -6.89 -10.27
C ALA A 218 -2.67 -7.91 -11.40
N VAL A 219 -3.82 -7.76 -12.03
CA VAL A 219 -4.25 -8.59 -13.14
C VAL A 219 -4.32 -7.75 -14.40
N ASP A 220 -3.82 -8.30 -15.51
CA ASP A 220 -3.94 -7.68 -16.83
C ASP A 220 -5.43 -7.39 -17.14
N TYR A 221 -5.73 -6.14 -17.50
CA TYR A 221 -7.10 -5.68 -17.76
C TYR A 221 -7.81 -6.40 -18.91
N SER A 222 -7.07 -7.07 -19.80
CA SER A 222 -7.63 -7.95 -20.82
C SER A 222 -8.17 -9.27 -20.25
N THR A 223 -7.72 -9.67 -19.06
CA THR A 223 -8.27 -10.82 -18.34
C THR A 223 -9.61 -10.43 -17.73
N THR A 224 -10.68 -11.08 -18.19
CA THR A 224 -12.04 -10.82 -17.73
C THR A 224 -12.63 -12.03 -17.01
N ASP A 225 -13.62 -11.77 -16.16
CA ASP A 225 -14.45 -12.82 -15.54
C ASP A 225 -15.90 -12.32 -15.49
N THR A 226 -16.82 -13.27 -15.26
CA THR A 226 -18.24 -13.01 -15.14
C THR A 226 -18.66 -12.83 -13.69
N HIS A 227 -19.65 -11.97 -13.46
CA HIS A 227 -20.30 -11.80 -12.16
C HIS A 227 -21.81 -11.70 -12.35
N THR A 228 -22.56 -12.47 -11.57
CA THR A 228 -24.03 -12.52 -11.62
C THR A 228 -24.61 -11.86 -10.38
N TYR A 229 -25.61 -11.01 -10.58
CA TYR A 229 -26.29 -10.26 -9.53
C TYR A 229 -27.78 -10.11 -9.87
N LYS A 230 -28.60 -9.73 -8.88
CA LYS A 230 -30.00 -9.36 -9.13
C LYS A 230 -30.07 -7.88 -9.44
N ASP A 231 -30.62 -7.50 -10.58
CA ASP A 231 -30.82 -6.09 -10.92
C ASP A 231 -31.89 -5.43 -10.03
N ALA A 232 -32.23 -4.17 -10.32
CA ALA A 232 -33.21 -3.41 -9.55
C ALA A 232 -34.61 -4.06 -9.53
N THR A 233 -34.95 -4.87 -10.54
CA THR A 233 -36.22 -5.59 -10.65
C THR A 233 -36.18 -6.97 -9.97
N GLY A 234 -35.01 -7.40 -9.48
CA GLY A 234 -34.79 -8.73 -8.94
C GLY A 234 -34.42 -9.78 -9.99
N THR A 235 -34.24 -9.37 -11.25
CA THR A 235 -33.89 -10.28 -12.35
C THR A 235 -32.39 -10.57 -12.31
N SER A 236 -32.03 -11.86 -12.37
CA SER A 236 -30.63 -12.28 -12.43
C SER A 236 -29.99 -11.81 -13.73
N THR A 237 -28.97 -10.97 -13.61
CA THR A 237 -28.19 -10.39 -14.70
C THR A 237 -26.72 -10.76 -14.53
N THR A 238 -26.05 -11.07 -15.63
CA THR A 238 -24.61 -11.38 -15.65
C THR A 238 -23.87 -10.30 -16.43
N GLN A 239 -22.77 -9.83 -15.87
CA GLN A 239 -21.82 -8.93 -16.53
C GLN A 239 -20.48 -9.63 -16.74
N THR A 240 -19.75 -9.21 -17.77
CA THR A 240 -18.34 -9.56 -17.99
C THR A 240 -17.51 -8.30 -17.83
N LYS A 241 -16.54 -8.33 -16.91
CA LYS A 241 -15.68 -7.19 -16.58
C LYS A 241 -14.24 -7.63 -16.34
N PRO A 242 -13.27 -6.70 -16.40
CA PRO A 242 -11.88 -6.99 -16.02
C PRO A 242 -11.84 -7.65 -14.64
N LEU A 243 -11.09 -8.74 -14.53
CA LEU A 243 -10.95 -9.48 -13.27
C LEU A 243 -10.31 -8.59 -12.19
N GLU A 244 -9.42 -7.67 -12.60
CA GLU A 244 -8.80 -6.67 -11.73
C GLU A 244 -9.86 -5.85 -10.98
N GLU A 245 -10.85 -5.33 -11.69
CA GLU A 245 -11.94 -4.53 -11.13
C GLU A 245 -12.90 -5.32 -10.25
N LEU A 246 -13.23 -6.55 -10.66
CA LEU A 246 -14.07 -7.45 -9.86
C LEU A 246 -13.40 -7.82 -8.54
N GLN A 247 -12.10 -8.04 -8.54
CA GLN A 247 -11.30 -8.35 -7.35
C GLN A 247 -11.14 -7.13 -6.44
N THR A 248 -10.77 -5.97 -7.00
CA THR A 248 -10.64 -4.72 -6.24
C THR A 248 -11.96 -4.30 -5.61
N SER A 249 -13.08 -4.51 -6.30
CA SER A 249 -14.43 -4.26 -5.76
C SER A 249 -14.84 -5.24 -4.67
N GLY A 250 -14.23 -6.44 -4.62
CA GLY A 250 -14.60 -7.52 -3.71
C GLY A 250 -15.79 -8.36 -4.21
N LEU A 251 -16.04 -8.36 -5.52
CA LEU A 251 -17.00 -9.25 -6.21
C LEU A 251 -16.37 -10.61 -6.53
N LYS A 252 -15.04 -10.67 -6.64
CA LYS A 252 -14.24 -11.89 -6.79
C LYS A 252 -13.13 -11.94 -5.74
N PRO A 253 -12.70 -13.14 -5.33
CA PRO A 253 -11.59 -13.28 -4.39
C PRO A 253 -10.28 -12.82 -5.03
N SER A 254 -9.43 -12.18 -4.24
CA SER A 254 -8.07 -11.79 -4.62
C SER A 254 -7.06 -12.31 -3.58
N ARG A 255 -5.77 -12.30 -3.92
CA ARG A 255 -4.70 -12.70 -2.99
C ARG A 255 -4.47 -11.66 -1.88
N VAL A 256 -4.72 -10.39 -2.17
CA VAL A 256 -4.68 -9.34 -1.14
C VAL A 256 -5.95 -9.34 -0.29
N PRO A 257 -5.85 -9.11 1.03
CA PRO A 257 -7.02 -9.14 1.91
C PRO A 257 -7.86 -7.86 1.83
N PHE A 258 -7.56 -6.92 0.94
CA PHE A 258 -8.20 -5.60 0.84
C PHE A 258 -9.14 -5.56 -0.38
N ASN A 259 -10.28 -4.89 -0.24
CA ASN A 259 -11.19 -4.59 -1.34
C ASN A 259 -12.16 -3.46 -0.96
N GLU A 260 -12.80 -2.85 -1.95
CA GLU A 260 -13.76 -1.76 -1.79
C GLU A 260 -14.91 -2.16 -0.86
N ASN A 261 -15.49 -3.35 -1.02
CA ASN A 261 -16.62 -3.80 -0.21
C ASN A 261 -16.33 -3.84 1.29
N LYS A 262 -15.12 -4.23 1.70
CA LYS A 262 -14.71 -4.15 3.11
C LYS A 262 -14.66 -2.70 3.60
N LEU A 263 -14.15 -1.76 2.80
CA LEU A 263 -14.13 -0.34 3.15
C LEU A 263 -15.55 0.23 3.23
N ARG A 264 -16.45 -0.17 2.33
CA ARG A 264 -17.85 0.25 2.31
C ARG A 264 -18.61 -0.18 3.56
N ILE A 265 -18.48 -1.45 3.94
CA ILE A 265 -19.10 -2.00 5.15
C ILE A 265 -18.65 -1.23 6.40
N GLU A 266 -17.36 -0.89 6.48
CA GLU A 266 -16.80 -0.12 7.60
C GLU A 266 -17.32 1.31 7.69
N GLN A 267 -17.81 1.86 6.57
CA GLN A 267 -18.45 3.17 6.50
C GLN A 267 -19.98 3.10 6.62
N GLY A 268 -20.57 1.90 6.80
CA GLY A 268 -22.02 1.70 6.86
C GLY A 268 -22.72 1.85 5.51
N LEU A 269 -22.01 1.58 4.41
CA LEU A 269 -22.53 1.68 3.05
C LEU A 269 -22.90 0.29 2.50
N ASP A 270 -23.92 0.23 1.64
CA ASP A 270 -24.24 -0.97 0.87
C ASP A 270 -23.03 -1.42 0.03
N LYS A 271 -22.79 -2.72 -0.07
CA LYS A 271 -21.70 -3.29 -0.87
C LYS A 271 -21.88 -2.95 -2.35
N ARG A 272 -20.79 -2.78 -3.08
CA ARG A 272 -20.79 -2.87 -4.55
C ARG A 272 -21.28 -4.26 -4.95
N GLY A 273 -22.35 -4.27 -5.75
CA GLY A 273 -23.01 -5.49 -6.23
C GLY A 273 -22.70 -5.79 -7.69
N ALA A 274 -22.23 -4.79 -8.44
CA ALA A 274 -21.84 -4.88 -9.84
C ALA A 274 -20.83 -3.76 -10.21
N TYR A 275 -20.20 -3.88 -11.38
CA TYR A 275 -19.12 -3.00 -11.86
C TYR A 275 -19.40 -2.58 -13.29
#